data_AF-G6YFL6-F1
#
_entry.id   AF-G6YFL6-F1
#
_cell.length_a   1.000
_cell.length_b   1.000
_cell.length_c   1.000
_cell.angle_alpha   90.00
_cell.angle_beta   90.00
_cell.angle_gamma   90.00
#
_symmetry.space_group_name_H-M   'P 1'
#
loop_
_entity.id
_entity.type
_entity.pdbx_description
1 polymer ?
#
loop_
_entity_poly.entity_id
_entity_poly.type
_entity_poly.pdbx_seq_one_letter_code
_entity_poly.pdbx_strand_id
1 'polypeptide(L)'
;MRDFSYLRATSPAAAREAAALPGAMLLAGGTTLLDLAKCGVAEPETLVDISHLKGLDTIEVGEHGARLGALAKMSQVAGHEGIKSRFPAVSEALWQAASAQIRNMASIGGNLMQRTRCP
;
A
#
# COMPACT_ATOMS: atom_id res chain seq x y z
N MET A 1 -20.27 5.26 3.51
CA MET A 1 -19.03 6.03 3.71
C MET A 1 -19.43 7.46 4.01
N ARG A 2 -18.78 8.10 4.98
CA ARG A 2 -19.01 9.53 5.29
C ARG A 2 -18.31 10.42 4.27
N ASP A 3 -18.69 11.69 4.24
CA ASP A 3 -17.97 12.68 3.45
C ASP A 3 -16.55 12.86 4.01
N PHE A 4 -15.59 13.04 3.12
CA PHE A 4 -14.18 13.27 3.45
C PHE A 4 -13.59 14.26 2.46
N SER A 5 -12.57 15.00 2.90
CA SER A 5 -11.75 15.78 2.00
C SER A 5 -10.71 14.89 1.31
N TYR A 6 -10.29 15.28 0.10
CA TYR A 6 -9.26 14.57 -0.65
C TYR A 6 -8.07 15.48 -0.86
N LEU A 7 -6.91 15.05 -0.38
CA LEU A 7 -5.64 15.73 -0.56
C LEU A 7 -4.68 14.83 -1.33
N ARG A 8 -4.16 15.34 -2.44
CA ARG A 8 -3.13 14.66 -3.22
C ARG A 8 -1.76 15.16 -2.79
N ALA A 9 -0.99 14.32 -2.09
CA ALA A 9 0.30 14.74 -1.55
C ALA A 9 1.36 14.89 -2.65
N THR A 10 2.17 15.94 -2.62
CA THR A 10 3.15 16.23 -3.69
C THR A 10 4.55 15.64 -3.42
N SER A 11 4.81 15.21 -2.19
CA SER A 11 6.07 14.59 -1.78
C SER A 11 5.87 13.70 -0.55
N PRO A 12 6.83 12.81 -0.22
CA PRO A 12 6.76 12.03 1.01
C PRO A 12 6.74 12.91 2.28
N ALA A 13 7.43 14.06 2.26
CA ALA A 13 7.42 15.00 3.37
C ALA A 13 6.04 15.65 3.55
N ALA A 14 5.42 16.12 2.45
CA ALA A 14 4.07 16.67 2.47
C ALA A 14 3.02 15.61 2.87
N ALA A 15 3.18 14.36 2.42
CA ALA A 15 2.32 13.26 2.82
C ALA A 15 2.40 13.00 4.33
N ARG A 16 3.60 13.00 4.90
CA ARG A 16 3.83 12.84 6.34
C ARG A 16 3.19 13.97 7.14
N GLU A 17 3.37 15.21 6.70
CA GLU A 17 2.77 16.39 7.34
C GLU A 17 1.24 16.32 7.30
N ALA A 18 0.66 16.05 6.14
CA ALA A 18 -0.79 15.91 5.99
C ALA A 18 -1.35 14.73 6.81
N ALA A 19 -0.64 13.61 6.88
CA ALA A 19 -1.04 12.45 7.66
C ALA A 19 -0.96 12.65 9.19
N ALA A 20 -0.29 13.72 9.65
CA ALA A 20 -0.27 14.09 11.07
C ALA A 20 -1.52 14.86 11.50
N LEU A 21 -2.34 15.33 10.57
CA LEU A 21 -3.60 15.98 10.88
C LEU A 21 -4.59 14.96 11.50
N PRO A 22 -5.40 15.37 12.49
CA PRO A 22 -6.45 14.52 13.05
C PRO A 22 -7.37 13.97 11.96
N GLY A 23 -7.74 12.70 12.05
CA GLY A 23 -8.66 12.07 11.10
C GLY A 23 -8.09 11.83 9.69
N ALA A 24 -6.84 12.20 9.41
CA ALA A 24 -6.21 11.95 8.13
C ALA A 24 -5.77 10.48 7.99
N MET A 25 -5.99 9.89 6.81
CA MET A 25 -5.55 8.53 6.50
C MET A 25 -4.87 8.48 5.12
N LEU A 26 -3.74 7.77 5.05
CA LEU A 26 -3.01 7.58 3.80
C LEU A 26 -3.76 6.64 2.85
N LEU A 27 -3.97 7.10 1.62
CA LEU A 27 -4.55 6.32 0.53
C LEU A 27 -3.45 5.90 -0.46
N ALA A 28 -3.25 4.58 -0.59
CA ALA A 28 -2.39 3.97 -1.60
C ALA A 28 -3.22 3.16 -2.61
N GLY A 29 -3.23 1.84 -2.49
CA GLY A 29 -4.03 0.96 -3.37
C GLY A 29 -5.53 0.95 -3.07
N GLY A 30 -5.96 1.51 -1.93
CA GLY A 30 -7.37 1.58 -1.51
C GLY A 30 -8.03 0.25 -1.11
N THR A 31 -7.41 -0.89 -1.39
CA THR A 31 -7.98 -2.25 -1.22
C THR A 31 -8.37 -2.63 0.21
N THR A 32 -7.83 -1.95 1.23
CA THR A 32 -8.28 -2.10 2.62
C THR A 32 -8.99 -0.84 3.11
N LEU A 33 -8.39 0.35 2.95
CA LEU A 33 -8.94 1.58 3.53
C LEU A 33 -10.35 1.90 3.00
N LEU A 34 -10.56 1.82 1.69
CA LEU A 34 -11.87 2.15 1.10
C LEU A 34 -12.93 1.09 1.44
N ASP A 35 -12.53 -0.16 1.61
CA ASP A 35 -13.41 -1.23 2.08
C ASP A 35 -13.89 -0.95 3.52
N LEU A 36 -12.96 -0.72 4.44
CA LEU A 36 -13.26 -0.38 5.83
C LEU A 36 -14.10 0.90 5.96
N ALA A 37 -13.86 1.89 5.10
CA ALA A 37 -14.65 3.13 5.08
C ALA A 37 -16.07 2.94 4.53
N LYS A 38 -16.29 1.94 3.66
CA LYS A 38 -17.64 1.54 3.24
C LYS A 38 -18.37 0.80 4.36
N CYS A 39 -17.66 -0.07 5.09
CA CYS A 39 -18.18 -0.79 6.25
C CYS A 39 -18.39 0.10 7.49
N GLY A 40 -17.93 1.35 7.49
CA GLY A 40 -18.03 2.26 8.64
C GLY A 40 -17.02 1.98 9.77
N VAL A 41 -16.04 1.11 9.53
CA VAL A 41 -14.97 0.80 10.51
C VAL A 41 -13.88 1.87 10.49
N ALA A 42 -13.59 2.41 9.31
CA ALA A 42 -12.72 3.57 9.15
C ALA A 42 -13.56 4.79 8.79
N GLU A 43 -13.33 5.92 9.45
CA GLU A 43 -14.06 7.16 9.21
C GLU A 43 -13.05 8.29 8.96
N PRO A 44 -12.36 8.29 7.79
CA PRO A 44 -11.38 9.33 7.48
C PRO A 44 -12.07 10.69 7.32
N GLU A 45 -11.52 11.73 7.93
CA GLU A 45 -11.90 13.12 7.64
C GLU A 45 -11.19 13.61 6.37
N THR A 46 -9.97 13.13 6.15
CA THR A 46 -9.14 13.45 4.98
C THR A 46 -8.46 12.20 4.44
N LEU A 47 -8.60 11.94 3.15
CA LEU A 47 -7.79 10.96 2.44
C LEU A 47 -6.57 11.64 1.82
N VAL A 48 -5.39 11.21 2.24
CA VAL A 48 -4.10 11.70 1.72
C VAL A 48 -3.60 10.70 0.67
N ASP A 49 -3.85 10.98 -0.60
CA ASP A 49 -3.40 10.15 -1.72
C ASP A 49 -1.89 10.26 -1.91
N ILE A 50 -1.22 9.13 -1.77
CA ILE A 50 0.21 8.94 -2.02
C ILE A 50 0.48 8.05 -3.23
N SER A 51 -0.53 7.50 -3.90
CA SER A 51 -0.37 6.42 -4.89
C SER A 51 0.44 6.80 -6.12
N HIS A 52 0.67 8.09 -6.32
CA HIS A 52 1.35 8.67 -7.48
C HIS A 52 2.76 9.20 -7.16
N LEU A 53 3.18 9.14 -5.88
CA LEU A 53 4.52 9.59 -5.48
C LEU A 53 5.59 8.68 -6.10
N LYS A 54 6.51 9.28 -6.86
CA LYS A 54 7.59 8.56 -7.53
C LYS A 54 8.69 8.17 -6.55
N GLY A 55 9.40 7.08 -6.85
CA GLY A 55 10.58 6.65 -6.08
C GLY A 55 10.24 5.90 -4.79
N LEU A 56 8.95 5.74 -4.48
CA LEU A 56 8.48 4.87 -3.40
C LEU A 56 8.01 3.50 -3.91
N ASP A 57 8.14 3.22 -5.20
CA ASP A 57 7.73 2.00 -5.89
C ASP A 57 8.92 1.15 -6.36
N THR A 58 10.15 1.53 -6.00
CA THR A 58 11.36 0.84 -6.43
C THR A 58 11.49 -0.54 -5.79
N ILE A 59 12.05 -1.49 -6.53
CA ILE A 59 12.38 -2.84 -6.06
C ILE A 59 13.86 -3.03 -6.32
N GLU A 60 14.66 -3.08 -5.25
CA GLU A 60 16.11 -3.25 -5.33
C GLU A 60 16.50 -4.56 -4.69
N VAL A 61 17.24 -5.40 -5.42
CA VAL A 61 17.71 -6.70 -4.94
C VAL A 61 19.23 -6.70 -5.06
N GLY A 62 19.93 -6.71 -3.93
CA GLY A 62 21.40 -6.61 -3.85
C GLY A 62 21.99 -7.68 -2.93
N GLU A 63 23.31 -7.85 -2.93
CA GLU A 63 23.98 -8.99 -2.27
C GLU A 63 23.54 -9.24 -0.83
N HIS A 64 23.28 -8.18 -0.06
CA HIS A 64 22.92 -8.28 1.37
C HIS A 64 21.41 -8.26 1.67
N GLY A 65 20.53 -8.14 0.67
CA GLY A 65 19.10 -8.09 0.92
C GLY A 65 18.26 -7.55 -0.23
N ALA A 66 16.99 -7.30 0.07
CA ALA A 66 16.05 -6.62 -0.82
C ALA A 66 15.51 -5.36 -0.14
N ARG A 67 15.35 -4.28 -0.91
CA ARG A 67 14.62 -3.08 -0.50
C ARG A 67 13.40 -2.94 -1.38
N LEU A 68 12.23 -2.97 -0.74
CA LEU A 68 10.94 -2.83 -1.39
C LEU A 68 10.34 -1.47 -1.04
N GLY A 69 10.04 -0.68 -2.05
CA GLY A 69 9.31 0.58 -1.89
C GLY A 69 7.90 0.34 -1.36
N ALA A 70 7.42 1.23 -0.48
CA ALA A 70 6.09 1.11 0.14
C ALA A 70 4.92 1.19 -0.86
N LEU A 71 5.13 1.79 -2.03
CA LEU A 71 4.16 1.88 -3.13
C LEU A 71 4.35 0.81 -4.21
N ALA A 72 5.38 -0.03 -4.13
CA ALA A 72 5.57 -1.14 -5.05
C ALA A 72 4.32 -2.03 -5.00
N LYS A 73 3.79 -2.41 -6.17
CA LYS A 73 2.57 -3.24 -6.22
C LYS A 73 2.90 -4.67 -5.82
N MET A 74 1.98 -5.33 -5.12
CA MET A 74 2.15 -6.73 -4.73
C MET A 74 2.46 -7.62 -5.94
N SER A 75 1.78 -7.41 -7.07
CA SER A 75 2.04 -8.18 -8.30
C SER A 75 3.42 -7.94 -8.90
N GLN A 76 3.95 -6.71 -8.82
CA GLN A 76 5.29 -6.39 -9.30
C GLN A 76 6.36 -7.04 -8.41
N VAL A 77 6.22 -6.95 -7.10
CA VAL A 77 7.16 -7.61 -6.16
C VAL A 77 7.11 -9.12 -6.33
N ALA A 78 5.92 -9.71 -6.45
CA ALA A 78 5.76 -11.14 -6.63
C ALA A 78 6.34 -11.64 -7.97
N GLY A 79 6.28 -10.83 -9.03
CA GLY A 79 6.82 -11.14 -10.35
C GLY A 79 8.30 -10.78 -10.54
N HIS A 80 8.94 -10.09 -9.60
CA HIS A 80 10.31 -9.61 -9.77
C HIS A 80 11.31 -10.77 -9.74
N GLU A 81 12.11 -10.93 -10.79
CA GLU A 81 13.04 -12.08 -10.94
C GLU A 81 14.05 -12.19 -9.78
N GLY A 82 14.59 -11.07 -9.31
CA GLY A 82 15.46 -11.06 -8.13
C GLY A 82 14.76 -11.51 -6.84
N ILE A 83 13.46 -11.25 -6.70
CA ILE A 83 12.68 -11.68 -5.52
C ILE A 83 12.34 -13.15 -5.65
N LYS A 84 11.89 -13.61 -6.81
CA LYS A 84 11.61 -15.03 -7.08
C LYS A 84 12.84 -15.92 -6.81
N SER A 85 14.01 -15.49 -7.26
CA SER A 85 15.24 -16.28 -7.14
C SER A 85 15.84 -16.28 -5.73
N ARG A 86 15.84 -15.14 -5.04
CA ARG A 86 16.55 -15.00 -3.75
C ARG A 86 15.65 -14.96 -2.52
N PHE A 87 14.36 -14.67 -2.70
CA PHE A 87 13.35 -14.55 -1.65
C PHE A 87 12.04 -15.25 -2.09
N PRO A 88 12.08 -16.54 -2.51
CA PRO A 88 10.93 -17.23 -3.11
C PRO A 88 9.69 -17.22 -2.20
N ALA A 89 9.87 -17.37 -0.89
CA ALA A 89 8.77 -17.31 0.08
C ALA A 89 8.00 -15.97 0.03
N VAL A 90 8.67 -14.85 -0.26
CA VAL A 90 8.02 -13.55 -0.41
C VAL A 90 7.17 -13.53 -1.70
N SER A 91 7.72 -14.01 -2.81
CA SER A 91 7.00 -14.10 -4.08
C SER A 91 5.76 -14.99 -3.97
N GLU A 92 5.92 -16.18 -3.39
CA GLU A 92 4.85 -17.16 -3.21
C GLU A 92 3.74 -16.64 -2.29
N ALA A 93 4.09 -16.06 -1.13
CA ALA A 93 3.12 -15.48 -0.21
C ALA A 93 2.28 -14.38 -0.88
N LEU A 94 2.92 -13.53 -1.68
CA LEU A 94 2.21 -12.50 -2.43
C LEU A 94 1.30 -13.10 -3.50
N TRP A 95 1.70 -14.17 -4.19
CA TRP A 95 0.83 -14.82 -5.19
C TRP A 95 -0.37 -15.55 -4.59
N GLN A 96 -0.23 -16.11 -3.40
CA GLN A 96 -1.30 -16.79 -2.68
C GLN A 96 -2.29 -15.81 -2.01
N ALA A 97 -1.94 -14.52 -1.91
CA ALA A 97 -2.77 -13.52 -1.28
C ALA A 97 -3.80 -12.89 -2.24
N ALA A 98 -5.08 -12.90 -1.83
CA ALA A 98 -6.19 -12.23 -2.52
C ALA A 98 -6.35 -12.63 -4.01
N SER A 99 -6.97 -11.76 -4.82
CA SER A 99 -7.11 -11.94 -6.27
C SER A 99 -6.05 -11.16 -7.05
N ALA A 100 -5.87 -11.48 -8.33
CA ALA A 100 -4.94 -10.77 -9.21
C ALA A 100 -5.26 -9.27 -9.32
N GLN A 101 -6.54 -8.92 -9.38
CA GLN A 101 -7.03 -7.54 -9.43
C GLN A 101 -6.62 -6.77 -8.18
N ILE A 102 -6.81 -7.37 -7.00
CA ILE A 102 -6.39 -6.76 -5.72
C ILE A 102 -4.87 -6.60 -5.69
N ARG A 103 -4.10 -7.60 -6.11
CA ARG A 103 -2.62 -7.52 -6.13
C ARG A 103 -2.07 -6.44 -7.07
N ASN A 104 -2.77 -6.15 -8.16
CA ASN A 104 -2.40 -5.07 -9.09
C ASN A 104 -2.65 -3.68 -8.50
N MET A 105 -3.58 -3.54 -7.56
CA MET A 105 -3.86 -2.27 -6.88
C MET A 105 -3.07 -2.11 -5.58
N ALA A 106 -3.00 -3.17 -4.78
CA ALA A 106 -2.40 -3.18 -3.45
C ALA A 106 -0.89 -2.90 -3.50
N SER A 107 -0.45 -1.99 -2.64
CA SER A 107 0.98 -1.73 -2.44
C SER A 107 1.52 -2.54 -1.26
N ILE A 108 2.84 -2.76 -1.21
CA ILE A 108 3.50 -3.44 -0.09
C ILE A 108 3.22 -2.74 1.24
N GLY A 109 3.35 -1.41 1.31
CA GLY A 109 3.06 -0.67 2.53
C GLY A 109 1.61 -0.80 2.98
N GLY A 110 0.66 -0.78 2.03
CA GLY A 110 -0.76 -0.99 2.34
C GLY A 110 -1.07 -2.43 2.78
N ASN A 111 -0.37 -3.41 2.22
CA ASN A 111 -0.52 -4.82 2.60
C ASN A 111 -0.05 -5.07 4.04
N LEU A 112 1.07 -4.48 4.46
CA LEU A 112 1.56 -4.58 5.83
C LEU A 112 0.63 -3.91 6.85
N MET A 113 -0.02 -2.81 6.44
CA MET A 113 -0.93 -2.04 7.29
C MET A 113 -2.41 -2.49 7.21
N GLN A 114 -2.68 -3.64 6.58
CA GLN A 114 -4.05 -4.16 6.51
C GLN A 114 -4.59 -4.52 7.91
N ARG A 115 -5.92 -4.53 8.06
CA ARG A 115 -6.57 -4.80 9.34
C ARG A 115 -6.98 -6.27 9.46
N THR A 116 -7.21 -6.71 10.69
CA THR A 116 -7.76 -8.05 11.00
C THR A 116 -9.11 -8.27 10.30
N ARG A 117 -9.46 -9.54 10.06
CA ARG A 117 -10.71 -9.98 9.41
C ARG A 117 -11.67 -10.60 10.43
N CYS A 118 -11.88 -9.92 11.56
CA CYS A 118 -12.89 -10.32 12.53
C CYS A 118 -14.27 -10.00 11.94
N PRO A 119 -15.20 -10.97 11.88
CA PRO A 119 -16.57 -10.74 11.44
C PRO A 119 -17.36 -9.92 12.47
#